data_AF-X1MXD4-F1
#
_entry.id   AF-X1MXD4-F1
#
_cell.length_a   1.000
_cell.length_b   1.000
_cell.length_c   1.000
_cell.angle_alpha   90.00
_cell.angle_beta   90.00
_cell.angle_gamma   90.00
#
_symmetry.space_group_name_H-M   'P 1'
#
loop_
_entity.id
_entity.type
_entity.pdbx_description
1 polymer ?
#
loop_
_entity_poly.entity_id
_entity_poly.type
_entity_poly.pdbx_seq_one_letter_code
_entity_poly.pdbx_strand_id
1 'polypeptide(L)'
;VPISRLFGKDKSGLLSIGQSVHLRSRIQQFYKVAKEMAGFFKHSAGDRLFLARLCASASSNNYFSNKIIQVSFITLQSKMEAEELEERLLKCYFKKYGELPPLNNSMPDRNVKLWNEILLSKCE
;
A
#
# COMPACT_ATOMS: atom_id res chain seq x y z
N VAL A 1 8.95 -6.41 8.02
CA VAL A 1 8.36 -7.15 9.18
C VAL A 1 7.26 -8.01 8.62
N PRO A 2 7.24 -9.33 8.86
CA PRO A 2 6.22 -10.18 8.27
C PRO A 2 4.81 -9.84 8.77
N ILE A 3 3.82 -9.78 7.88
CA ILE A 3 2.43 -9.49 8.23
C ILE A 3 1.56 -10.69 7.83
N SER A 4 0.72 -11.16 8.75
CA SER A 4 -0.26 -12.22 8.45
C SER A 4 -1.30 -11.71 7.46
N ARG A 5 -1.69 -12.59 6.53
CA ARG A 5 -2.67 -12.35 5.48
C ARG A 5 -3.67 -13.49 5.40
N LEU A 6 -4.76 -13.31 4.66
CA LEU A 6 -5.76 -14.36 4.44
C LEU A 6 -5.19 -15.65 3.86
N PHE A 7 -4.35 -15.57 2.81
CA PHE A 7 -3.77 -16.75 2.15
C PHE A 7 -2.32 -17.05 2.55
N GLY A 8 -1.82 -16.46 3.64
CA GLY A 8 -0.49 -16.78 4.14
C GLY A 8 0.18 -15.64 4.90
N LYS A 9 1.49 -15.47 4.70
CA LYS A 9 2.27 -14.44 5.37
C LYS A 9 3.05 -13.61 4.37
N ASP A 10 2.80 -12.30 4.38
CA ASP A 10 3.59 -11.34 3.62
C ASP A 10 4.92 -11.11 4.34
N LYS A 11 5.99 -11.75 3.85
CA LYS A 11 7.33 -11.65 4.45
C LYS A 11 7.97 -10.26 4.27
N SER A 12 7.66 -9.55 3.18
CA SER A 12 8.20 -8.20 2.95
C SER A 12 7.51 -7.18 3.87
N GLY A 13 6.23 -7.41 4.18
CA GLY A 13 5.44 -6.53 5.02
C GLY A 13 5.02 -5.27 4.27
N LEU A 14 4.60 -5.45 3.01
CA LEU A 14 4.15 -4.37 2.16
C LEU A 14 2.88 -3.75 2.76
N LEU A 15 2.90 -2.43 2.90
CA LEU A 15 1.81 -1.68 3.52
C LEU A 15 0.91 -0.99 2.49
N SER A 16 1.50 -0.49 1.41
CA SER A 16 0.78 0.25 0.37
C SER A 16 1.48 0.10 -0.98
N ILE A 17 0.69 0.06 -2.05
CA ILE A 17 1.13 0.30 -3.43
C ILE A 17 0.40 1.56 -3.92
N GLY A 18 1.09 2.40 -4.68
CA GLY A 18 0.62 3.73 -5.06
C GLY A 18 1.32 4.26 -6.30
N GLN A 19 0.63 5.07 -7.11
CA GLN A 19 1.24 5.88 -8.18
C GLN A 19 1.09 7.40 -7.95
N SER A 20 1.94 8.19 -8.59
CA SER A 20 1.84 9.65 -8.63
C SER A 20 2.71 10.25 -9.73
N VAL A 21 2.22 11.31 -10.38
CA VAL A 21 3.01 12.18 -11.28
C VAL A 21 4.05 13.02 -10.53
N HIS A 22 3.89 13.17 -9.21
CA HIS A 22 4.78 13.94 -8.34
C HIS A 22 5.23 13.10 -7.14
N LEU A 23 6.02 12.04 -7.40
CA LEU A 23 6.47 11.07 -6.39
C LEU A 23 7.05 11.72 -5.14
N ARG A 24 7.97 12.69 -5.28
CA ARG A 24 8.61 13.37 -4.15
C ARG A 24 7.59 14.04 -3.23
N SER A 25 6.66 14.81 -3.80
CA SER A 25 5.60 15.50 -3.05
C SER A 25 4.67 14.50 -2.36
N ARG A 26 4.29 13.43 -3.06
CA ARG A 26 3.44 12.37 -2.52
C ARG A 26 4.08 11.67 -1.33
N ILE A 27 5.37 11.32 -1.43
CA ILE A 27 6.14 10.69 -0.35
C ILE A 27 6.26 11.62 0.86
N GLN A 28 6.56 12.90 0.65
CA GLN A 28 6.63 13.89 1.73
C GLN A 28 5.29 14.06 2.45
N GLN A 29 4.19 14.13 1.69
CA GLN A 29 2.84 14.20 2.25
C GLN A 29 2.51 12.95 3.07
N PHE A 30 2.84 11.75 2.56
CA PHE A 30 2.66 10.50 3.29
C PHE A 30 3.37 10.53 4.65
N TYR A 31 4.66 10.85 4.68
CA TYR A 31 5.41 10.88 5.94
C TYR A 31 4.91 11.92 6.92
N LYS A 32 4.53 13.11 6.42
CA LYS A 32 3.97 14.18 7.24
C LYS A 32 2.69 13.72 7.96
N VAL A 33 1.74 13.19 7.19
CA VAL A 33 0.44 12.72 7.72
C VAL A 33 0.61 11.47 8.61
N ALA A 34 1.52 10.55 8.25
CA ALA A 34 1.75 9.34 9.04
C ALA A 34 2.40 9.60 10.41
N LYS A 35 3.04 10.76 10.60
CA LYS A 35 3.73 11.14 11.84
C LYS A 35 2.89 12.06 12.72
N GLU A 36 2.18 13.00 12.11
CA GLU A 36 1.48 14.08 12.81
C GLU A 36 0.02 14.11 12.35
N MET A 37 -0.90 14.41 13.26
CA MET A 37 -2.31 14.66 12.90
C MET A 37 -2.47 15.87 11.97
N ALA A 38 -1.43 16.71 11.86
CA ALA A 38 -1.37 17.85 10.96
C ALA A 38 -1.37 17.42 9.48
N GLY A 39 -2.50 17.62 8.82
CA GLY A 39 -2.69 17.27 7.41
C GLY A 39 -3.51 16.01 7.17
N PHE A 40 -4.25 15.55 8.19
CA PHE A 40 -5.28 14.54 8.04
C PHE A 40 -6.17 14.85 6.81
N PHE A 41 -6.56 13.82 6.05
CA PHE A 41 -7.27 13.87 4.75
C PHE A 41 -6.43 14.23 3.52
N LYS A 42 -5.14 14.56 3.65
CA LYS A 42 -4.28 14.83 2.47
C LYS A 42 -3.70 13.57 1.85
N HIS A 43 -3.61 12.48 2.61
CA HIS A 43 -3.02 11.23 2.14
C HIS A 43 -3.65 10.04 2.85
N SER A 44 -4.64 9.41 2.22
CA SER A 44 -5.44 8.33 2.80
C SER A 44 -4.62 7.18 3.41
N ALA A 45 -3.55 6.74 2.75
CA ALA A 45 -2.66 5.71 3.31
C ALA A 45 -1.88 6.21 4.55
N GLY A 46 -1.54 7.50 4.59
CA GLY A 46 -0.88 8.14 5.72
C GLY A 46 -1.85 8.27 6.90
N ASP A 47 -3.09 8.69 6.64
CA ASP A 47 -4.15 8.80 7.64
C ASP A 47 -4.37 7.45 8.35
N ARG A 48 -4.45 6.37 7.58
CA ARG A 48 -4.63 5.01 8.11
C ARG A 48 -3.45 4.55 8.96
N LEU A 49 -2.22 4.84 8.51
CA LEU A 49 -1.03 4.50 9.27
C LEU A 49 -0.96 5.28 10.59
N PHE A 50 -1.33 6.57 10.57
CA PHE A 50 -1.44 7.39 11.76
C PHE A 50 -2.47 6.81 12.74
N LEU A 51 -3.68 6.49 12.27
CA LEU A 51 -4.71 5.87 13.09
C LEU A 51 -4.26 4.52 13.66
N ALA A 52 -3.61 3.67 12.86
CA ALA A 52 -3.09 2.39 13.33
C ALA A 52 -2.03 2.57 14.43
N ARG A 53 -1.15 3.58 14.31
CA ARG A 53 -0.17 3.93 15.34
C ARG A 53 -0.82 4.46 16.61
N LEU A 54 -1.82 5.33 16.46
CA LEU A 54 -2.58 5.89 17.58
C LEU A 54 -3.27 4.79 18.37
N CYS A 55 -3.97 3.87 17.69
CA CYS A 55 -4.62 2.72 18.32
C CYS A 55 -3.60 1.79 18.98
N ALA A 56 -2.48 1.48 18.31
CA ALA A 56 -1.43 0.65 18.89
C ALA A 56 -0.86 1.27 20.18
N SER A 57 -0.60 2.58 20.18
CA SER A 57 -0.15 3.32 21.37
C SER A 57 -1.18 3.27 22.50
N ALA A 58 -2.47 3.45 22.18
CA ALA A 58 -3.55 3.44 23.17
C ALA A 58 -3.74 2.05 23.81
N SER A 59 -3.45 0.98 23.08
CA SER A 59 -3.51 -0.40 23.58
C SER A 59 -2.18 -0.91 24.19
N SER A 60 -1.22 -0.02 24.46
CA SER A 60 0.14 -0.39 24.91
C SER A 60 0.84 -1.42 24.01
N ASN A 61 0.44 -1.48 22.73
CA ASN A 61 1.00 -2.36 21.74
C ASN A 61 2.24 -1.72 21.11
N ASN A 62 3.41 -2.25 21.45
CA ASN A 62 4.70 -1.76 20.97
C ASN A 62 5.06 -2.22 19.54
N TYR A 63 4.10 -2.70 18.74
CA TYR A 63 4.34 -3.21 17.38
C TYR A 63 5.14 -2.25 16.49
N PHE A 64 4.86 -0.95 16.60
CA PHE A 64 5.55 0.09 15.82
C PHE A 64 6.84 0.59 16.47
N SER A 65 7.15 0.18 17.70
CA SER A 65 8.37 0.59 18.40
C SER A 65 9.59 0.13 17.59
N ASN A 66 10.51 1.07 17.34
CA ASN A 66 11.74 0.86 16.57
C ASN A 66 11.53 0.41 15.11
N LYS A 67 10.32 0.59 14.54
CA LYS A 67 10.05 0.29 13.13
C LYS A 67 10.10 1.56 12.28
N ILE A 68 10.86 1.49 11.18
CA ILE A 68 10.98 2.57 10.21
C ILE A 68 10.17 2.17 8.97
N ILE A 69 9.41 3.11 8.42
CA ILE A 69 8.75 2.92 7.13
C ILE A 69 9.76 3.19 6.02
N GLN A 70 9.82 2.30 5.05
CA GLN A 70 10.66 2.43 3.86
C GLN A 70 9.77 2.62 2.63
N VAL A 71 10.28 3.38 1.67
CA VAL A 71 9.62 3.60 0.37
C VAL A 71 10.59 3.21 -0.73
N SER A 72 10.12 2.39 -1.66
CA SER A 72 10.77 2.12 -2.93
C SER A 72 9.90 2.67 -4.04
N PHE A 73 10.52 3.19 -5.10
CA PHE A 73 9.81 3.71 -6.25
C PHE A 73 10.54 3.35 -7.54
N ILE A 74 9.77 3.36 -8.62
CA ILE A 74 10.25 3.23 -9.98
C ILE A 74 9.64 4.36 -10.80
N THR A 75 10.39 4.86 -11.77
CA THR A 75 9.94 5.92 -12.68
C THR A 75 9.51 5.29 -14.00
N LEU A 76 8.36 5.72 -14.51
CA LEU A 76 7.77 5.25 -15.77
C LEU A 76 7.61 6.41 -16.74
N GLN A 77 7.38 6.12 -18.01
CA GLN A 77 7.37 7.12 -19.07
C GLN A 77 6.05 7.89 -19.12
N SER A 78 4.96 7.26 -18.65
CA SER A 78 3.64 7.87 -18.69
C SER A 78 2.79 7.59 -17.45
N LYS A 79 1.77 8.42 -17.25
CA LYS A 79 0.74 8.21 -16.21
C LYS A 79 -0.01 6.90 -16.44
N MET A 80 -0.32 6.58 -17.71
CA MET A 80 -1.03 5.37 -18.09
C MET A 80 -0.24 4.11 -17.70
N GLU A 81 1.06 4.06 -18.01
CA GLU A 81 1.94 2.97 -17.57
C GLU A 81 1.95 2.82 -16.04
N ALA A 82 1.92 3.94 -15.31
CA ALA A 82 1.89 3.92 -13.85
C ALA A 82 0.58 3.39 -13.27
N GLU A 83 -0.56 3.73 -13.89
CA GLU A 83 -1.89 3.21 -13.51
C GLU A 83 -1.98 1.71 -13.81
N GLU A 84 -1.56 1.27 -15.00
CA GLU A 84 -1.55 -0.15 -15.39
C GLU A 84 -0.63 -0.99 -14.48
N LEU A 85 0.56 -0.46 -14.14
CA LEU A 85 1.48 -1.18 -13.27
C LEU A 85 0.98 -1.23 -11.83
N GLU A 86 0.44 -0.14 -11.28
CA GLU A 86 -0.19 -0.12 -9.96
C GLU A 86 -1.32 -1.17 -9.89
N GLU A 87 -2.20 -1.18 -10.89
CA GLU A 87 -3.29 -2.13 -10.99
C GLU A 87 -2.79 -3.58 -11.03
N ARG A 88 -1.83 -3.87 -11.91
CA ARG A 88 -1.23 -5.21 -12.02
C ARG A 88 -0.62 -5.66 -10.69
N LEU A 89 0.14 -4.80 -10.03
CA LEU A 89 0.79 -5.11 -8.75
C LEU A 89 -0.23 -5.36 -7.63
N LEU A 90 -1.29 -4.55 -7.55
CA LEU A 90 -2.36 -4.75 -6.58
C LEU A 90 -3.12 -6.05 -6.83
N LYS A 91 -3.45 -6.36 -8.10
CA LYS A 91 -4.12 -7.62 -8.47
C LYS A 91 -3.22 -8.84 -8.20
N CYS A 92 -1.93 -8.74 -8.47
CA CYS A 92 -0.96 -9.77 -8.11
C CYS A 92 -0.82 -9.97 -6.60
N TYR A 93 -0.79 -8.87 -5.82
CA TYR A 93 -0.78 -8.96 -4.35
C TYR A 93 -2.04 -9.66 -3.83
N PHE A 94 -3.21 -9.28 -4.35
CA PHE A 94 -4.49 -9.89 -4.00
C PHE A 94 -4.53 -11.38 -4.36
N LYS A 95 -4.10 -11.75 -5.58
CA LYS A 95 -3.97 -13.15 -6.02
C LYS A 95 -3.12 -13.98 -5.05
N LYS A 96 -2.03 -13.40 -4.53
CA LYS A 96 -1.09 -14.08 -3.64
C LYS A 96 -1.59 -14.17 -2.20
N TYR A 97 -2.24 -13.14 -1.68
CA TYR A 97 -2.52 -13.00 -0.25
C TYR A 97 -4.01 -12.99 0.12
N GLY A 98 -4.91 -12.95 -0.87
CA GLY A 98 -6.37 -12.94 -0.69
C GLY A 98 -6.96 -11.60 -0.30
N GLU A 99 -6.12 -10.57 -0.14
CA GLU A 99 -6.51 -9.22 0.27
C GLU A 99 -5.51 -8.18 -0.28
N LEU A 100 -5.87 -6.90 -0.18
CA LEU A 100 -4.98 -5.79 -0.55
C LEU A 100 -3.95 -5.50 0.55
N PRO A 101 -2.87 -4.75 0.24
CA PRO A 101 -2.01 -4.21 1.28
C PRO A 101 -2.82 -3.37 2.29
N PRO A 102 -2.50 -3.40 3.60
CA PRO A 102 -3.35 -2.85 4.67
C PRO A 102 -3.74 -1.38 4.53
N LEU A 103 -2.91 -0.58 3.86
CA LEU A 103 -3.16 0.85 3.70
C LEU A 103 -3.87 1.19 2.38
N ASN A 104 -4.00 0.24 1.43
CA ASN A 104 -4.79 0.42 0.22
C ASN A 104 -6.29 0.33 0.50
N ASN A 105 -7.11 1.20 -0.11
CA ASN A 105 -8.55 1.30 0.19
C ASN A 105 -9.41 0.38 -0.67
N SER A 106 -9.10 0.33 -1.95
CA SER A 106 -10.00 -0.22 -2.95
C SER A 106 -9.21 -0.92 -4.02
N MET A 107 -9.78 -2.02 -4.49
CA MET A 107 -9.27 -2.74 -5.64
C MET A 107 -9.43 -1.88 -6.89
N PRO A 108 -8.35 -1.60 -7.65
CA PRO A 108 -8.46 -1.01 -8.98
C PRO A 108 -9.16 -1.99 -9.91
N ASP A 109 -10.00 -1.46 -10.80
CA ASP A 109 -10.88 -2.16 -11.74
C ASP A 109 -11.32 -3.58 -11.32
N ARG A 110 -12.54 -3.67 -10.78
CA ARG A 110 -13.16 -4.91 -10.29
C ARG A 110 -13.72 -5.78 -11.41
N ASN A 111 -13.55 -5.41 -12.68
CA ASN A 111 -14.08 -6.18 -13.80
C ASN A 111 -13.42 -7.56 -13.93
N VAL A 112 -14.22 -8.61 -13.74
CA VAL A 112 -13.80 -10.02 -13.70
C VAL A 112 -13.10 -10.48 -14.99
N LYS A 113 -13.40 -9.88 -16.15
CA LYS A 113 -12.76 -10.28 -17.42
C LYS A 113 -11.25 -9.98 -17.42
N LEU A 114 -10.82 -8.85 -16.86
CA LEU A 114 -9.41 -8.48 -16.73
C LEU A 114 -8.65 -9.38 -15.74
N TRP A 115 -9.36 -9.99 -14.79
CA TRP A 115 -8.75 -10.90 -13.84
C TRP A 115 -8.26 -12.19 -14.47
N ASN A 116 -8.90 -12.68 -15.54
CA ASN A 116 -8.46 -13.89 -16.22
C ASN A 116 -7.02 -13.74 -16.75
N GLU A 117 -6.70 -12.58 -17.32
CA GLU A 117 -5.34 -12.28 -17.80
C GLU A 117 -4.32 -12.26 -16.67
N ILE A 118 -4.68 -11.74 -15.49
CA ILE A 118 -3.80 -11.71 -14.32
C ILE A 118 -3.70 -13.07 -13.61
N LEU A 119 -4.76 -13.85 -13.61
CA LEU A 119 -4.75 -15.21 -13.09
C LEU A 119 -3.81 -16.10 -13.94
N LEU A 120 -3.74 -15.85 -15.24
CA LEU A 120 -2.85 -16.56 -16.17
C LEU A 120 -1.44 -15.97 -16.24
N SER A 121 -1.25 -14.68 -15.90
CA SER A 121 0.06 -14.04 -15.91
C SER A 121 0.93 -14.43 -14.71
N LYS A 122 2.25 -14.37 -14.93
CA LYS A 122 3.22 -14.49 -13.85
C LYS A 122 3.24 -13.21 -13.03
N CYS A 123 3.00 -13.37 -11.74
CA CYS A 123 3.22 -12.34 -10.73
C CYS A 123 4.61 -12.56 -10.14
N GLU A 124 5.61 -11.92 -10.74
CA GLU A 124 6.99 -11.88 -10.24
C GLU A 124 7.19 -10.70 -9.29
#